data_AF-A0A6P6L3U1-F1
#
_entry.id   AF-A0A6P6L3U1-F1
#
_cell.length_a   1.000
_cell.length_b   1.000
_cell.length_c   1.000
_cell.angle_alpha   90.00
_cell.angle_beta   90.00
_cell.angle_gamma   90.00
#
_symmetry.space_group_name_H-M   'P 1'
#
loop_
_entity.id
_entity.type
_entity.pdbx_description
1 polymer ?
#
loop_
_entity_poly.entity_id
_entity_poly.type
_entity_poly.pdbx_seq_one_letter_code
_entity_poly.pdbx_strand_id
1 'polypeptide(L)'
;MSSCTYCKVYNGSSKNPIKRKRALRDSICLSCCVSLYYASSCIFYETFVNMCKTCLFFFILSLNWTKADAEENSNVNASAERNCIFDNGCYDKAGVRDFIPENDDDEEKSRIIGGQEAWAHSWPWQVSLQYSETPACGGAILDLRWVITASHCFKRYKKASLWNAVVGIHNLENTNESCYRTVGVEKIISHKDYNQKTNENDIALVKLQSPLLFNECVRPVAILNRDLPPQEACTVTGWGSIRENGPRASRLQEVNVTVFEPQKCNQFYKGKMLNNMMCAGADAGGMDACQGDSGGPLSCFTGKRYKLAGVVSWGVGCGRAQKPGVYTVIYHYKQWIESSIHGQPFSESPGTDSTGQCGQAKMDPCQLPAGLAQVVSSEGGTFKVDNVSEACPNSWPWQVSLQSHDMHYCSGILIHPRWVLAPRHCLAMAGDVVVLGAHDLNFMSGQTAAVESVQSLAYTSSFPPVSDLSMIRLSVPARIGPMIFPVCITDKDDEMVNEDTSSCVTTGWGPRKAILDLHPDILHMARVKPLSEKACKTGWGDTFSMKSLLCTDAAASTSCLGDSGAPLMCEKNGVYYLVGLTTWGGKKCEPQKPAVFTRVSAYHSWIQTCIKNA
;
A
#
# COMPACT_ATOMS: atom_id res chain seq x y z
N MET A 1 -75.15 -4.57 -0.34
CA MET A 1 -76.15 -4.02 0.61
C MET A 1 -75.45 -3.76 1.94
N SER A 2 -75.70 -2.58 2.53
CA SER A 2 -75.40 -2.16 3.91
C SER A 2 -73.92 -1.89 4.26
N SER A 3 -73.48 -0.85 4.98
CA SER A 3 -73.85 0.57 5.21
C SER A 3 -72.75 1.17 6.11
N CYS A 4 -72.33 2.42 5.87
CA CYS A 4 -71.47 3.21 6.76
C CYS A 4 -72.12 3.55 8.10
N THR A 5 -71.36 3.66 9.21
CA THR A 5 -71.48 4.75 10.22
C THR A 5 -70.29 4.72 11.23
N TYR A 6 -69.51 5.81 11.33
CA TYR A 6 -69.46 6.72 12.50
C TYR A 6 -68.32 7.76 12.38
N CYS A 7 -68.69 9.04 12.40
CA CYS A 7 -67.83 10.18 12.73
C CYS A 7 -68.11 10.60 14.19
N LYS A 8 -67.10 11.12 14.89
CA LYS A 8 -67.30 12.17 15.89
C LYS A 8 -66.10 13.12 15.93
N VAL A 9 -66.43 14.40 15.82
CA VAL A 9 -65.57 15.60 15.82
C VAL A 9 -65.78 16.34 17.15
N TYR A 10 -64.77 17.06 17.66
CA TYR A 10 -64.77 18.46 18.17
C TYR A 10 -63.56 18.67 19.12
N ASN A 11 -62.96 19.85 19.36
CA ASN A 11 -62.60 21.07 18.61
C ASN A 11 -61.87 21.99 19.64
N GLY A 12 -60.96 22.87 19.20
CA GLY A 12 -60.38 23.97 20.02
C GLY A 12 -58.91 24.27 19.67
N SER A 13 -58.61 25.17 18.71
CA SER A 13 -58.39 26.63 18.84
C SER A 13 -57.23 27.01 19.77
N SER A 14 -56.23 27.84 19.45
CA SER A 14 -55.92 28.73 18.32
C SER A 14 -54.50 29.30 18.53
N LYS A 15 -53.75 29.52 17.43
CA LYS A 15 -52.87 30.69 17.09
C LYS A 15 -51.59 30.27 16.33
N ASN A 16 -51.63 30.53 15.03
CA ASN A 16 -50.55 30.50 14.03
C ASN A 16 -49.71 31.80 14.11
N PRO A 17 -48.57 32.01 13.37
CA PRO A 17 -48.14 31.31 12.16
C PRO A 17 -46.63 30.99 12.03
N ILE A 18 -46.30 30.36 10.88
CA ILE A 18 -44.99 30.19 10.22
C ILE A 18 -44.34 28.80 10.40
N LYS A 19 -44.80 27.83 9.61
CA LYS A 19 -43.97 27.00 8.69
C LYS A 19 -44.86 26.05 7.88
N ARG A 20 -45.19 26.47 6.66
CA ARG A 20 -45.66 25.59 5.57
C ARG A 20 -44.43 25.03 4.86
N LYS A 21 -44.24 23.71 4.87
CA LYS A 21 -44.14 22.84 3.68
C LYS A 21 -43.59 21.46 4.03
N ARG A 22 -44.34 20.44 3.58
CA ARG A 22 -43.98 19.03 3.32
C ARG A 22 -43.82 18.09 4.51
N ALA A 23 -44.97 17.65 5.03
CA ALA A 23 -45.19 16.26 5.42
C ALA A 23 -45.82 15.51 4.23
N LEU A 24 -45.13 14.53 3.65
CA LEU A 24 -45.68 13.46 2.79
C LEU A 24 -44.55 12.51 2.36
N ARG A 25 -44.13 11.62 3.27
CA ARG A 25 -43.65 10.26 2.96
C ARG A 25 -43.24 9.59 4.26
N ASP A 26 -44.16 8.84 4.85
CA ASP A 26 -43.88 7.71 5.73
C ASP A 26 -45.12 6.81 5.78
N SER A 27 -45.04 5.67 5.09
CA SER A 27 -45.72 4.40 5.42
C SER A 27 -45.47 3.42 4.28
N ILE A 28 -44.40 2.64 4.38
CA ILE A 28 -44.27 1.33 3.74
C ILE A 28 -44.41 0.31 4.88
N CYS A 29 -45.54 -0.39 4.91
CA CYS A 29 -45.69 -1.62 5.71
C CYS A 29 -45.25 -2.82 4.87
N LEU A 30 -44.37 -3.62 5.48
CA LEU A 30 -44.06 -5.01 5.14
C LEU A 30 -45.33 -5.87 4.93
N SER A 31 -45.28 -6.86 4.02
CA SER A 31 -45.23 -8.29 4.38
C SER A 31 -45.50 -9.23 3.19
N CYS A 32 -44.78 -10.37 3.18
CA CYS A 32 -45.00 -11.64 2.45
C CYS A 32 -44.78 -11.65 0.92
N CYS A 33 -44.07 -12.61 0.31
CA CYS A 33 -44.16 -14.06 0.48
C CYS A 33 -42.84 -14.82 0.18
N VAL A 34 -42.69 -15.96 0.86
CA VAL A 34 -41.73 -17.04 0.66
C VAL A 34 -42.47 -18.23 0.04
N SER A 35 -41.89 -18.79 -1.03
CA SER A 35 -41.82 -20.20 -1.48
C SER A 35 -43.04 -21.13 -1.70
N LEU A 36 -43.07 -21.64 -2.95
CA LEU A 36 -43.12 -23.06 -3.41
C LEU A 36 -44.44 -23.86 -3.55
N TYR A 37 -44.59 -24.42 -4.77
CA TYR A 37 -45.16 -25.73 -5.18
C TYR A 37 -46.65 -26.06 -4.93
N TYR A 38 -47.45 -26.10 -6.01
CA TYR A 38 -48.05 -27.32 -6.61
C TYR A 38 -48.93 -26.97 -7.83
N ALA A 39 -49.16 -27.97 -8.67
CA ALA A 39 -49.61 -27.94 -10.05
C ALA A 39 -51.04 -27.43 -10.33
N SER A 40 -51.25 -27.06 -11.60
CA SER A 40 -52.35 -27.50 -12.48
C SER A 40 -53.16 -26.38 -13.17
N SER A 41 -53.12 -26.43 -14.51
CA SER A 41 -54.25 -26.22 -15.42
C SER A 41 -54.68 -24.79 -15.81
N CYS A 42 -54.28 -24.46 -17.05
CA CYS A 42 -55.16 -24.08 -18.17
C CYS A 42 -55.91 -22.73 -18.18
N ILE A 43 -55.64 -22.01 -19.29
CA ILE A 43 -56.52 -21.13 -20.09
C ILE A 43 -56.57 -19.66 -19.63
N PHE A 44 -55.81 -18.80 -20.31
CA PHE A 44 -56.37 -17.84 -21.28
C PHE A 44 -55.22 -17.13 -22.02
N TYR A 45 -54.97 -17.62 -23.23
CA TYR A 45 -54.08 -17.05 -24.23
C TYR A 45 -54.88 -15.98 -24.96
N GLU A 46 -54.77 -14.69 -24.60
CA GLU A 46 -55.05 -13.57 -25.55
C GLU A 46 -54.66 -12.14 -25.11
N THR A 47 -53.78 -11.94 -24.12
CA THR A 47 -53.36 -10.57 -23.71
C THR A 47 -51.85 -10.32 -23.70
N PHE A 48 -51.03 -11.22 -24.25
CA PHE A 48 -49.57 -11.07 -24.23
C PHE A 48 -48.95 -10.40 -25.48
N VAL A 49 -49.74 -10.13 -26.53
CA VAL A 49 -49.20 -9.60 -27.81
C VAL A 49 -49.30 -8.07 -27.94
N ASN A 50 -50.00 -7.37 -27.04
CA ASN A 50 -50.17 -5.91 -27.13
C ASN A 50 -49.36 -5.06 -26.13
N MET A 51 -48.57 -5.66 -25.22
CA MET A 51 -47.63 -4.90 -24.36
C MET A 51 -46.22 -4.75 -24.94
N CYS A 52 -45.90 -5.45 -26.03
CA CYS A 52 -44.53 -5.45 -26.58
C CYS A 52 -44.27 -4.43 -27.71
N LYS A 53 -45.29 -3.68 -28.17
CA LYS A 53 -45.15 -2.65 -29.22
C LYS A 53 -44.98 -1.21 -28.70
N THR A 54 -45.20 -0.96 -27.40
CA THR A 54 -45.11 0.38 -26.82
C THR A 54 -43.76 0.68 -26.16
N CYS A 55 -42.93 -0.34 -25.87
CA CYS A 55 -41.58 -0.15 -25.32
C CYS A 55 -40.50 0.13 -26.39
N LEU A 56 -40.76 -0.16 -27.67
CA LEU A 56 -39.76 0.06 -28.75
C LEU A 56 -39.79 1.49 -29.33
N PHE A 57 -40.79 2.31 -28.98
CA PHE A 57 -40.94 3.69 -29.48
C PHE A 57 -40.29 4.75 -28.58
N PHE A 58 -39.96 4.41 -27.33
CA PHE A 58 -39.28 5.31 -26.38
C PHE A 58 -37.75 5.19 -26.39
N PHE A 59 -37.19 4.19 -27.06
CA PHE A 59 -35.74 3.94 -27.09
C PHE A 59 -35.01 4.58 -28.28
N ILE A 60 -35.72 5.21 -29.23
CA ILE A 60 -35.13 5.77 -30.47
C ILE A 60 -35.11 7.32 -30.49
N LEU A 61 -35.66 8.01 -29.47
CA LEU A 61 -35.72 9.48 -29.41
C LEU A 61 -34.77 10.15 -28.40
N SER A 62 -33.89 9.39 -27.74
CA SER A 62 -32.85 9.94 -26.82
C SER A 62 -31.42 9.86 -27.38
N LEU A 63 -31.25 9.33 -28.59
CA LEU A 63 -29.97 9.28 -29.32
C LEU A 63 -30.10 10.14 -30.59
N ASN A 64 -29.89 11.45 -30.48
CA ASN A 64 -29.38 12.35 -31.54
C ASN A 64 -29.74 13.83 -31.26
N TRP A 65 -29.07 14.50 -30.33
CA TRP A 65 -28.84 15.95 -30.44
C TRP A 65 -27.43 16.27 -29.94
N THR A 66 -26.54 16.52 -30.89
CA THR A 66 -25.13 16.89 -30.72
C THR A 66 -24.98 18.42 -30.62
N LYS A 67 -24.12 18.87 -29.70
CA LYS A 67 -23.13 19.97 -29.79
C LYS A 67 -23.55 21.41 -30.19
N ALA A 68 -22.89 22.38 -29.51
CA ALA A 68 -22.85 23.85 -29.66
C ALA A 68 -23.87 24.60 -28.77
N ASP A 69 -23.55 25.56 -27.89
CA ASP A 69 -22.35 26.39 -27.64
C ASP A 69 -22.20 26.73 -26.13
N ALA A 70 -21.01 27.23 -25.78
CA ALA A 70 -20.51 27.55 -24.44
C ALA A 70 -21.20 28.74 -23.74
N GLU A 71 -21.30 28.69 -22.40
CA GLU A 71 -20.71 29.66 -21.45
C GLU A 71 -21.12 29.35 -19.99
N GLU A 72 -20.10 29.29 -19.14
CA GLU A 72 -20.06 29.74 -17.73
C GLU A 72 -21.29 29.50 -16.81
N ASN A 73 -21.18 28.51 -15.90
CA ASN A 73 -21.53 28.74 -14.50
C ASN A 73 -20.89 27.68 -13.57
N SER A 74 -19.81 28.11 -12.95
CA SER A 74 -19.21 27.51 -11.76
C SER A 74 -20.20 27.62 -10.58
N ASN A 75 -20.62 26.48 -10.05
CA ASN A 75 -20.89 26.22 -8.62
C ASN A 75 -21.76 24.97 -8.49
N VAL A 76 -21.12 23.81 -8.32
CA VAL A 76 -21.77 22.66 -7.70
C VAL A 76 -20.85 22.12 -6.62
N ASN A 77 -21.36 22.16 -5.40
CA ASN A 77 -20.75 21.77 -4.14
C ASN A 77 -20.00 20.43 -4.20
N ALA A 78 -18.72 20.47 -3.83
CA ALA A 78 -17.92 19.30 -3.53
C ALA A 78 -18.29 18.74 -2.13
N SER A 79 -18.99 17.62 -2.10
CA SER A 79 -18.98 16.64 -1.00
C SER A 79 -19.46 15.30 -1.56
N ALA A 80 -18.66 14.72 -2.44
CA ALA A 80 -18.81 13.32 -2.82
C ALA A 80 -17.81 12.50 -2.01
N GLU A 81 -18.30 11.60 -1.16
CA GLU A 81 -17.49 10.57 -0.50
C GLU A 81 -16.63 9.84 -1.55
N ARG A 82 -15.32 10.13 -1.57
CA ARG A 82 -14.38 9.48 -2.48
C ARG A 82 -14.08 8.07 -1.96
N ASN A 83 -14.87 7.09 -2.43
CA ASN A 83 -14.64 5.67 -2.16
C ASN A 83 -13.50 5.15 -3.06
N CYS A 84 -12.34 4.86 -2.46
CA CYS A 84 -11.09 4.54 -3.16
C CYS A 84 -10.92 3.05 -3.55
N ILE A 85 -11.99 2.27 -3.73
CA ILE A 85 -11.86 0.82 -3.99
C ILE A 85 -11.10 0.53 -5.29
N PHE A 86 -11.14 1.48 -6.23
CA PHE A 86 -10.60 1.35 -7.58
C PHE A 86 -9.67 2.51 -7.99
N ASP A 87 -9.29 3.37 -7.03
CA ASP A 87 -8.48 4.55 -7.28
C ASP A 87 -7.32 4.60 -6.26
N ASN A 88 -6.07 4.56 -6.76
CA ASN A 88 -4.84 4.33 -5.97
C ASN A 88 -4.56 5.42 -4.91
N GLY A 89 -5.28 6.56 -4.94
CA GLY A 89 -5.01 7.73 -4.09
C GLY A 89 -5.25 7.57 -2.58
N CYS A 90 -5.84 6.47 -2.10
CA CYS A 90 -5.97 6.21 -0.66
C CYS A 90 -4.77 5.46 -0.05
N TYR A 91 -4.01 4.69 -0.84
CA TYR A 91 -2.76 4.10 -0.36
C TYR A 91 -1.72 5.19 -0.15
N ASP A 92 -1.60 6.17 -1.05
CA ASP A 92 -0.69 7.32 -0.93
C ASP A 92 -0.79 8.08 0.41
N LYS A 93 -1.92 7.98 1.11
CA LYS A 93 -2.22 8.65 2.39
C LYS A 93 -1.99 7.77 3.63
N ALA A 94 -1.37 6.61 3.54
CA ALA A 94 -1.11 5.81 4.73
C ALA A 94 -0.14 6.48 5.69
N GLY A 95 -0.43 6.35 6.99
CA GLY A 95 0.32 7.09 8.00
C GLY A 95 0.07 8.60 7.98
N VAL A 96 -0.80 9.12 7.12
CA VAL A 96 -1.19 10.53 7.11
C VAL A 96 -2.43 10.69 7.98
N ARG A 97 -2.32 11.51 9.02
CA ARG A 97 -3.47 11.92 9.84
C ARG A 97 -4.44 12.72 8.97
N ASP A 98 -5.73 12.52 9.16
CA ASP A 98 -6.76 13.35 8.55
C ASP A 98 -7.39 14.26 9.60
N PHE A 99 -7.79 15.46 9.24
CA PHE A 99 -8.47 16.37 10.16
C PHE A 99 -9.75 16.80 9.49
N ILE A 100 -10.83 16.09 9.82
CA ILE A 100 -12.17 16.47 9.36
C ILE A 100 -12.65 17.58 10.29
N PRO A 101 -12.95 18.80 9.79
CA PRO A 101 -13.47 19.86 10.63
C PRO A 101 -14.81 19.44 11.21
N GLU A 102 -14.89 19.24 12.52
CA GLU A 102 -16.17 19.21 13.24
C GLU A 102 -16.61 20.67 13.47
N ASN A 103 -17.92 20.93 13.45
CA ASN A 103 -18.44 22.23 13.87
C ASN A 103 -18.13 22.38 15.37
N ASP A 104 -17.30 23.38 15.67
CA ASP A 104 -16.91 23.79 17.03
C ASP A 104 -18.14 23.92 17.94
N ASP A 105 -18.23 23.09 18.97
CA ASP A 105 -18.89 23.36 20.26
C ASP A 105 -18.57 22.18 21.20
N ASP A 106 -17.41 22.22 21.87
CA ASP A 106 -17.21 21.76 23.26
C ASP A 106 -15.71 21.76 23.61
N GLU A 107 -15.21 22.94 23.98
CA GLU A 107 -13.90 23.10 24.61
C GLU A 107 -14.06 22.91 26.14
N GLU A 108 -13.90 21.69 26.67
CA GLU A 108 -13.60 21.51 28.10
C GLU A 108 -12.53 20.43 28.42
N LYS A 109 -11.49 20.94 29.09
CA LYS A 109 -10.31 20.34 29.74
C LYS A 109 -10.33 18.84 30.13
N SER A 110 -9.36 18.16 29.50
CA SER A 110 -8.63 16.91 29.82
C SER A 110 -8.74 16.29 31.23
N ARG A 111 -8.90 14.96 31.29
CA ARG A 111 -8.32 14.10 32.35
C ARG A 111 -7.99 12.67 31.89
N ILE A 112 -6.97 12.50 31.03
CA ILE A 112 -6.09 11.31 31.03
C ILE A 112 -4.88 11.62 31.95
N ILE A 113 -4.17 10.62 32.45
CA ILE A 113 -2.81 10.86 32.97
C ILE A 113 -1.91 11.19 31.76
N GLY A 114 -1.79 12.49 31.44
CA GLY A 114 -0.87 13.09 30.45
C GLY A 114 -1.28 13.08 28.98
N GLY A 115 -2.38 12.42 28.61
CA GLY A 115 -2.94 12.42 27.25
C GLY A 115 -4.13 13.37 27.05
N GLN A 116 -4.63 13.47 25.82
CA GLN A 116 -5.78 14.29 25.42
C GLN A 116 -6.74 13.52 24.51
N GLU A 117 -7.97 14.01 24.35
CA GLU A 117 -8.87 13.50 23.32
C GLU A 117 -8.25 13.72 21.94
N ALA A 118 -8.25 12.68 21.11
CA ALA A 118 -7.81 12.80 19.74
C ALA A 118 -8.88 13.53 18.93
N TRP A 119 -8.45 14.31 17.93
CA TRP A 119 -9.38 14.85 16.95
C TRP A 119 -10.14 13.71 16.27
N ALA A 120 -11.45 13.88 16.09
CA ALA A 120 -12.30 12.86 15.48
C ALA A 120 -11.72 12.39 14.15
N HIS A 121 -11.67 11.06 13.97
CA HIS A 121 -11.15 10.39 12.77
C HIS A 121 -9.66 10.65 12.44
N SER A 122 -8.90 11.32 13.31
CA SER A 122 -7.52 11.73 12.99
C SER A 122 -6.46 10.65 13.01
N TRP A 123 -6.82 9.44 13.44
CA TRP A 123 -5.99 8.25 13.43
C TRP A 123 -6.66 7.14 12.61
N PRO A 124 -6.68 7.26 11.28
CA PRO A 124 -7.54 6.43 10.41
C PRO A 124 -7.14 4.95 10.35
N TRP A 125 -5.96 4.59 10.89
CA TRP A 125 -5.52 3.21 11.04
C TRP A 125 -5.90 2.56 12.38
N GLN A 126 -6.49 3.31 13.32
CA GLN A 126 -6.87 2.78 14.62
C GLN A 126 -8.02 1.78 14.47
N VAL A 127 -7.88 0.63 15.15
CA VAL A 127 -8.90 -0.43 15.20
C VAL A 127 -9.32 -0.70 16.63
N SER A 128 -10.60 -0.92 16.84
CA SER A 128 -11.15 -1.53 18.07
C SER A 128 -11.49 -2.98 17.79
N LEU A 129 -10.74 -3.90 18.40
CA LEU A 129 -11.02 -5.34 18.34
C LEU A 129 -12.00 -5.69 19.44
N GLN A 130 -13.18 -6.15 19.03
CA GLN A 130 -14.28 -6.44 19.92
C GLN A 130 -14.53 -7.94 19.98
N TYR A 131 -14.63 -8.48 21.19
CA TYR A 131 -15.04 -9.85 21.45
C TYR A 131 -16.48 -9.86 21.92
N SER A 132 -17.37 -10.54 21.19
CA SER A 132 -18.81 -10.54 21.49
C SER A 132 -19.36 -9.12 21.70
N GLU A 133 -19.08 -8.23 20.73
CA GLU A 133 -19.53 -6.82 20.70
C GLU A 133 -18.97 -5.93 21.82
N THR A 134 -18.06 -6.46 22.64
CA THR A 134 -17.41 -5.70 23.71
C THR A 134 -15.97 -5.36 23.32
N PRO A 135 -15.55 -4.08 23.37
CA PRO A 135 -14.15 -3.69 23.16
C PRO A 135 -13.21 -4.49 24.07
N ALA A 136 -12.21 -5.14 23.47
CA ALA A 136 -11.28 -6.00 24.19
C ALA A 136 -9.83 -5.52 24.05
N CYS A 137 -9.42 -5.18 22.83
CA CYS A 137 -8.09 -4.70 22.49
C CYS A 137 -8.14 -3.65 21.38
N GLY A 138 -7.03 -2.92 21.21
CA GLY A 138 -6.76 -2.12 20.02
C GLY A 138 -6.09 -2.93 18.91
N GLY A 139 -5.89 -2.26 17.77
CA GLY A 139 -5.11 -2.76 16.65
C GLY A 139 -4.79 -1.65 15.67
N ALA A 140 -4.00 -1.97 14.64
CA ALA A 140 -3.69 -1.06 13.55
C ALA A 140 -3.91 -1.71 12.18
N ILE A 141 -4.46 -0.95 11.23
CA ILE A 141 -4.68 -1.42 9.86
C ILE A 141 -3.32 -1.45 9.13
N LEU A 142 -2.91 -2.62 8.64
CA LEU A 142 -1.73 -2.77 7.77
C LEU A 142 -2.09 -2.79 6.30
N ASP A 143 -3.23 -3.38 5.95
CA ASP A 143 -3.69 -3.58 4.57
C ASP A 143 -5.22 -3.79 4.57
N LEU A 144 -5.86 -3.85 3.40
CA LEU A 144 -7.31 -3.98 3.20
C LEU A 144 -7.94 -5.08 4.05
N ARG A 145 -7.24 -6.18 4.32
CA ARG A 145 -7.76 -7.31 5.09
C ARG A 145 -6.96 -7.64 6.33
N TRP A 146 -5.98 -6.83 6.69
CA TRP A 146 -4.99 -7.19 7.71
C TRP A 146 -4.87 -6.14 8.79
N VAL A 147 -5.10 -6.57 10.03
CA VAL A 147 -4.93 -5.77 11.24
C VAL A 147 -3.84 -6.42 12.09
N ILE A 148 -2.92 -5.61 12.61
CA ILE A 148 -1.90 -6.03 13.56
C ILE A 148 -2.32 -5.67 14.99
N THR A 149 -1.99 -6.54 15.94
CA THR A 149 -2.33 -6.38 17.36
C THR A 149 -1.40 -7.26 18.23
N ALA A 150 -1.69 -7.42 19.51
CA ALA A 150 -0.95 -8.26 20.44
C ALA A 150 -1.50 -9.69 20.54
N SER A 151 -0.63 -10.67 20.76
CA SER A 151 -1.04 -12.08 20.94
C SER A 151 -1.83 -12.31 22.22
N HIS A 152 -1.54 -11.58 23.29
CA HIS A 152 -2.21 -11.75 24.57
C HIS A 152 -3.72 -11.46 24.52
N CYS A 153 -4.18 -10.65 23.54
CA CYS A 153 -5.59 -10.37 23.29
C CYS A 153 -6.41 -11.64 23.03
N PHE A 154 -5.78 -12.67 22.43
CA PHE A 154 -6.44 -13.91 22.02
C PHE A 154 -6.16 -15.10 22.93
N LYS A 155 -5.43 -14.90 24.04
CA LYS A 155 -5.07 -15.97 24.98
C LYS A 155 -6.28 -16.77 25.45
N ARG A 156 -7.33 -16.07 25.89
CA ARG A 156 -8.58 -16.67 26.44
C ARG A 156 -9.65 -16.86 25.37
N TYR A 157 -9.68 -16.00 24.36
CA TYR A 157 -10.75 -15.91 23.38
C TYR A 157 -10.22 -16.14 21.96
N LYS A 158 -10.05 -17.41 21.58
CA LYS A 158 -9.37 -17.79 20.32
C LYS A 158 -10.29 -17.89 19.10
N LYS A 159 -11.61 -17.97 19.31
CA LYS A 159 -12.57 -18.28 18.23
C LYS A 159 -12.80 -17.03 17.38
N ALA A 160 -12.18 -16.98 16.19
CA ALA A 160 -12.27 -15.87 15.24
C ALA A 160 -13.70 -15.40 14.97
N SER A 161 -14.67 -16.31 14.87
CA SER A 161 -16.08 -15.98 14.59
C SER A 161 -16.78 -15.16 15.68
N LEU A 162 -16.17 -14.98 16.85
CA LEU A 162 -16.70 -14.15 17.94
C LEU A 162 -16.03 -12.76 17.99
N TRP A 163 -15.09 -12.50 17.08
CA TRP A 163 -14.35 -11.26 17.02
C TRP A 163 -14.80 -10.41 15.83
N ASN A 164 -14.91 -9.12 16.08
CA ASN A 164 -15.14 -8.09 15.08
C ASN A 164 -14.03 -7.04 15.16
N ALA A 165 -13.64 -6.50 14.01
CA ALA A 165 -12.85 -5.29 13.91
C ALA A 165 -13.79 -4.12 13.62
N VAL A 166 -13.76 -3.11 14.51
CA VAL A 166 -14.47 -1.85 14.33
C VAL A 166 -13.46 -0.77 13.94
N VAL A 167 -13.74 -0.07 12.84
CA VAL A 167 -12.85 0.93 12.22
C VAL A 167 -13.61 2.22 11.89
N GLY A 168 -12.87 3.31 11.69
CA GLY A 168 -13.43 4.59 11.22
C GLY A 168 -14.34 5.29 12.23
N ILE A 169 -14.24 4.95 13.52
CA ILE A 169 -15.04 5.51 14.61
C ILE A 169 -14.16 6.32 15.56
N HIS A 170 -14.69 7.41 16.10
CA HIS A 170 -14.09 8.20 17.17
C HIS A 170 -14.70 7.87 18.53
N ASN A 171 -16.03 7.89 18.64
CA ASN A 171 -16.77 7.58 19.86
C ASN A 171 -17.40 6.18 19.76
N LEU A 172 -16.89 5.22 20.54
CA LEU A 172 -17.38 3.84 20.55
C LEU A 172 -18.86 3.69 20.95
N GLU A 173 -19.47 4.72 21.55
CA GLU A 173 -20.89 4.74 21.90
C GLU A 173 -21.78 5.32 20.78
N ASN A 174 -21.20 5.91 19.74
CA ASN A 174 -21.91 6.53 18.63
C ASN A 174 -21.74 5.75 17.31
N THR A 175 -22.59 4.75 17.09
CA THR A 175 -22.56 3.95 15.84
C THR A 175 -23.14 4.66 14.61
N ASN A 176 -23.53 5.93 14.72
CA ASN A 176 -24.08 6.72 13.62
C ASN A 176 -23.02 7.56 12.88
N GLU A 177 -21.75 7.48 13.29
CA GLU A 177 -20.65 8.14 12.57
C GLU A 177 -20.56 7.63 11.11
N SER A 178 -20.44 8.54 10.15
CA SER A 178 -20.48 8.22 8.71
C SER A 178 -19.43 7.16 8.31
N CYS A 179 -18.26 7.24 8.94
CA CYS A 179 -17.11 6.38 8.71
C CYS A 179 -17.13 5.06 9.48
N TYR A 180 -18.05 4.88 10.45
CA TYR A 180 -18.13 3.67 11.28
C TYR A 180 -18.37 2.41 10.44
N ARG A 181 -17.49 1.43 10.56
CA ARG A 181 -17.66 0.11 9.93
C ARG A 181 -17.27 -1.00 10.87
N THR A 182 -18.03 -2.09 10.84
CA THR A 182 -17.78 -3.32 11.59
C THR A 182 -17.56 -4.46 10.62
N VAL A 183 -16.44 -5.15 10.75
CA VAL A 183 -16.04 -6.25 9.88
C VAL A 183 -15.69 -7.48 10.71
N GLY A 184 -16.27 -8.63 10.35
CA GLY A 184 -16.00 -9.89 11.03
C GLY A 184 -14.56 -10.38 10.82
N VAL A 185 -14.03 -11.13 11.78
CA VAL A 185 -12.71 -11.74 11.70
C VAL A 185 -12.78 -13.13 11.06
N GLU A 186 -11.94 -13.37 10.04
CA GLU A 186 -11.79 -14.66 9.35
C GLU A 186 -10.80 -15.56 10.11
N LYS A 187 -9.62 -15.00 10.43
CA LYS A 187 -8.50 -15.75 11.00
C LYS A 187 -7.70 -14.90 11.98
N ILE A 188 -7.28 -15.52 13.07
CA ILE A 188 -6.35 -14.94 14.05
C ILE A 188 -5.04 -15.74 13.96
N ILE A 189 -3.92 -15.05 13.80
CA ILE A 189 -2.58 -15.61 13.66
C ILE A 189 -1.71 -15.02 14.78
N SER A 190 -1.70 -15.67 15.93
CA SER A 190 -0.74 -15.36 17.01
C SER A 190 0.65 -15.86 16.65
N HIS A 191 1.69 -15.15 17.06
CA HIS A 191 3.06 -15.63 16.90
C HIS A 191 3.24 -16.98 17.60
N LYS A 192 3.79 -17.98 16.88
CA LYS A 192 3.90 -19.37 17.37
C LYS A 192 4.71 -19.48 18.67
N ASP A 193 5.71 -18.62 18.82
CA ASP A 193 6.63 -18.58 19.96
C ASP A 193 6.19 -17.55 21.02
N TYR A 194 4.92 -17.12 21.02
CA TYR A 194 4.40 -16.21 22.04
C TYR A 194 4.48 -16.85 23.43
N ASN A 195 5.26 -16.24 24.32
CA ASN A 195 5.45 -16.72 25.68
C ASN A 195 4.61 -15.90 26.66
N GLN A 196 3.54 -16.52 27.13
CA GLN A 196 2.62 -16.06 28.16
C GLN A 196 3.28 -15.44 29.41
N LYS A 197 4.42 -16.00 29.87
CA LYS A 197 5.03 -15.64 31.16
C LYS A 197 5.94 -14.42 31.03
N THR A 198 6.62 -14.31 29.90
CA THR A 198 7.58 -13.24 29.62
C THR A 198 7.00 -12.13 28.74
N ASN A 199 5.85 -12.38 28.10
CA ASN A 199 5.30 -11.58 27.00
C ASN A 199 6.24 -11.49 25.78
N GLU A 200 7.17 -12.42 25.65
CA GLU A 200 8.01 -12.51 24.45
C GLU A 200 7.16 -12.86 23.23
N ASN A 201 7.45 -12.22 22.09
CA ASN A 201 6.71 -12.40 20.85
C ASN A 201 5.21 -12.09 20.96
N ASP A 202 4.87 -11.06 21.74
CA ASP A 202 3.49 -10.61 21.92
C ASP A 202 2.98 -9.80 20.72
N ILE A 203 2.74 -10.50 19.63
CA ILE A 203 2.30 -9.95 18.34
C ILE A 203 1.35 -10.93 17.65
N ALA A 204 0.30 -10.42 17.02
CA ALA A 204 -0.67 -11.20 16.28
C ALA A 204 -1.16 -10.44 15.04
N LEU A 205 -1.58 -11.20 14.02
CA LEU A 205 -2.29 -10.70 12.86
C LEU A 205 -3.73 -11.19 12.84
N VAL A 206 -4.63 -10.31 12.42
CA VAL A 206 -6.05 -10.57 12.28
C VAL A 206 -6.40 -10.37 10.80
N LYS A 207 -6.88 -11.45 10.17
CA LYS A 207 -7.41 -11.42 8.80
C LYS A 207 -8.91 -11.16 8.84
N LEU A 208 -9.37 -10.15 8.11
CA LEU A 208 -10.76 -9.73 8.01
C LEU A 208 -11.54 -10.53 6.95
N GLN A 209 -12.82 -10.81 7.22
CA GLN A 209 -13.72 -11.55 6.32
C GLN A 209 -13.95 -10.83 4.98
N SER A 210 -14.08 -9.50 5.03
CA SER A 210 -14.20 -8.62 3.86
C SER A 210 -13.08 -7.57 3.85
N PRO A 211 -12.70 -7.07 2.67
CA PRO A 211 -11.72 -5.99 2.59
C PRO A 211 -12.35 -4.69 3.09
N LEU A 212 -11.55 -3.88 3.77
CA LEU A 212 -11.88 -2.52 4.18
C LEU A 212 -12.04 -1.61 2.96
N LEU A 213 -12.88 -0.60 3.10
CA LEU A 213 -13.01 0.46 2.12
C LEU A 213 -12.20 1.65 2.62
N PHE A 214 -11.06 1.92 1.99
CA PHE A 214 -10.24 3.06 2.39
C PHE A 214 -10.90 4.38 1.98
N ASN A 215 -10.88 5.33 2.90
CA ASN A 215 -11.48 6.66 2.77
C ASN A 215 -10.73 7.65 3.69
N GLU A 216 -11.37 8.73 4.13
CA GLU A 216 -10.76 9.76 4.98
C GLU A 216 -10.54 9.31 6.43
N CYS A 217 -11.36 8.39 6.93
CA CYS A 217 -11.33 7.92 8.31
C CYS A 217 -10.79 6.49 8.47
N VAL A 218 -10.60 5.76 7.36
CA VAL A 218 -10.14 4.36 7.34
C VAL A 218 -8.99 4.26 6.35
N ARG A 219 -7.77 4.11 6.85
CA ARG A 219 -6.53 4.02 6.06
C ARG A 219 -5.51 3.14 6.75
N PRO A 220 -4.54 2.57 6.02
CA PRO A 220 -3.48 1.79 6.64
C PRO A 220 -2.40 2.69 7.27
N VAL A 221 -1.52 2.08 8.08
CA VAL A 221 -0.26 2.68 8.54
C VAL A 221 0.92 1.82 8.06
N ALA A 222 1.97 2.48 7.59
CA ALA A 222 3.19 1.79 7.15
C ALA A 222 4.04 1.37 8.35
N ILE A 223 4.74 0.25 8.25
CA ILE A 223 5.68 -0.22 9.29
C ILE A 223 6.98 0.61 9.23
N LEU A 224 7.53 0.93 10.40
CA LEU A 224 8.87 1.50 10.50
C LEU A 224 9.93 0.43 10.18
N ASN A 225 10.78 0.70 9.18
CA ASN A 225 11.78 -0.25 8.66
C ASN A 225 13.14 -0.18 9.37
N ARG A 226 13.17 0.37 10.58
CA ARG A 226 14.38 0.53 11.39
C ARG A 226 14.04 0.46 12.87
N ASP A 227 15.07 0.25 13.69
CA ASP A 227 14.96 0.45 15.12
C ASP A 227 14.71 1.92 15.47
N LEU A 228 13.98 2.11 16.56
CA LEU A 228 13.74 3.43 17.13
C LEU A 228 14.94 3.84 17.98
N PRO A 229 15.58 4.98 17.69
CA PRO A 229 16.60 5.52 18.56
C PRO A 229 15.97 5.95 19.90
N PRO A 230 16.74 5.92 20.99
CA PRO A 230 16.31 6.53 22.23
C PRO A 230 15.95 8.01 22.01
N GLN A 231 15.04 8.51 22.83
CA GLN A 231 14.52 9.89 22.78
C GLN A 231 13.63 10.21 21.58
N GLU A 232 13.36 9.27 20.67
CA GLU A 232 12.36 9.48 19.61
C GLU A 232 10.98 9.70 20.25
N ALA A 233 10.26 10.72 19.75
CA ALA A 233 8.88 10.99 20.15
C ALA A 233 7.90 10.21 19.27
N CYS A 234 6.99 9.50 19.90
CA CYS A 234 5.94 8.71 19.25
C CYS A 234 4.61 8.97 19.93
N THR A 235 3.52 8.55 19.30
CA THR A 235 2.16 8.72 19.81
C THR A 235 1.50 7.36 19.97
N VAL A 236 0.81 7.18 21.10
CA VAL A 236 -0.04 6.02 21.38
C VAL A 236 -1.48 6.48 21.31
N THR A 237 -2.34 5.64 20.73
CA THR A 237 -3.77 5.92 20.62
C THR A 237 -4.62 4.74 21.06
N GLY A 238 -5.78 5.02 21.64
CA GLY A 238 -6.74 4.00 22.05
C GLY A 238 -7.89 4.50 22.92
N TRP A 239 -8.75 3.57 23.31
CA TRP A 239 -9.93 3.78 24.16
C TRP A 239 -9.75 3.15 25.55
N GLY A 240 -8.51 2.94 25.97
CA GLY A 240 -8.17 2.41 27.27
C GLY A 240 -8.56 3.33 28.43
N SER A 241 -8.27 2.85 29.63
CA SER A 241 -8.55 3.59 30.86
C SER A 241 -7.74 4.87 30.95
N ILE A 242 -8.42 5.98 31.23
CA ILE A 242 -7.82 7.31 31.28
C ILE A 242 -6.93 7.54 32.52
N ARG A 243 -7.11 6.68 33.52
CA ARG A 243 -6.37 6.64 34.77
C ARG A 243 -6.24 5.19 35.21
N GLU A 244 -5.18 4.88 35.96
CA GLU A 244 -4.99 3.53 36.48
C GLU A 244 -6.23 3.08 37.27
N ASN A 245 -6.77 1.89 36.93
CA ASN A 245 -8.00 1.33 37.49
C ASN A 245 -9.27 2.19 37.26
N GLY A 246 -9.24 3.10 36.29
CA GLY A 246 -10.39 3.91 35.87
C GLY A 246 -11.26 3.23 34.81
N PRO A 247 -12.44 3.80 34.50
CA PRO A 247 -13.24 3.37 33.36
C PRO A 247 -12.50 3.64 32.05
N ARG A 248 -12.88 2.90 31.01
CA ARG A 248 -12.42 3.13 29.63
C ARG A 248 -13.01 4.42 29.07
N ALA A 249 -12.29 5.06 28.16
CA ALA A 249 -12.80 6.19 27.41
C ALA A 249 -13.81 5.72 26.35
N SER A 250 -14.86 6.51 26.12
CA SER A 250 -15.76 6.31 24.98
C SER A 250 -15.21 6.92 23.70
N ARG A 251 -14.55 8.09 23.80
CA ARG A 251 -13.89 8.83 22.70
C ARG A 251 -12.41 8.48 22.59
N LEU A 252 -11.87 8.46 21.37
CA LEU A 252 -10.48 8.09 21.13
C LEU A 252 -9.51 9.06 21.80
N GLN A 253 -8.48 8.53 22.44
CA GLN A 253 -7.45 9.31 23.13
C GLN A 253 -6.10 9.19 22.40
N GLU A 254 -5.28 10.22 22.54
CA GLU A 254 -3.87 10.24 22.08
C GLU A 254 -2.93 10.72 23.19
N VAL A 255 -1.73 10.13 23.25
CA VAL A 255 -0.67 10.56 24.17
C VAL A 255 0.69 10.45 23.50
N ASN A 256 1.49 11.51 23.63
CA ASN A 256 2.88 11.52 23.17
C ASN A 256 3.78 10.88 24.24
N VAL A 257 4.65 9.99 23.79
CA VAL A 257 5.59 9.24 24.62
C VAL A 257 6.97 9.30 24.01
N THR A 258 7.99 9.20 24.86
CA THR A 258 9.39 9.22 24.43
C THR A 258 10.00 7.84 24.63
N VAL A 259 10.71 7.35 23.61
CA VAL A 259 11.39 6.06 23.66
C VAL A 259 12.56 6.11 24.64
N PHE A 260 12.64 5.14 25.54
CA PHE A 260 13.73 5.02 26.50
C PHE A 260 14.91 4.22 25.95
N GLU A 261 16.10 4.52 26.47
CA GLU A 261 17.26 3.66 26.24
C GLU A 261 17.01 2.23 26.74
N PRO A 262 17.36 1.19 25.96
CA PRO A 262 17.12 -0.21 26.34
C PRO A 262 17.68 -0.57 27.73
N GLN A 263 18.86 -0.06 28.07
CA GLN A 263 19.51 -0.32 29.36
C GLN A 263 18.72 0.29 30.52
N LYS A 264 18.30 1.55 30.38
CA LYS A 264 17.46 2.26 31.37
C LYS A 264 16.12 1.55 31.56
N CYS A 265 15.51 1.13 30.46
CA CYS A 265 14.29 0.33 30.49
C CYS A 265 14.48 -0.98 31.25
N ASN A 266 15.58 -1.69 30.98
CA ASN A 266 15.87 -2.97 31.63
C ASN A 266 16.17 -2.81 33.13
N GLN A 267 16.76 -1.68 33.53
CA GLN A 267 16.94 -1.32 34.95
C GLN A 267 15.58 -1.12 35.63
N PHE A 268 14.66 -0.36 35.03
CA PHE A 268 13.30 -0.16 35.55
C PHE A 268 12.55 -1.48 35.74
N TYR A 269 12.78 -2.44 34.85
CA TYR A 269 12.13 -3.75 34.87
C TYR A 269 12.96 -4.89 35.48
N LYS A 270 14.10 -4.59 36.10
CA LYS A 270 14.97 -5.55 36.82
C LYS A 270 15.39 -6.75 35.96
N GLY A 271 15.84 -6.51 34.74
CA GLY A 271 16.36 -7.57 33.85
C GLY A 271 15.29 -8.31 33.02
N LYS A 272 14.03 -7.85 33.04
CA LYS A 272 12.92 -8.50 32.34
C LYS A 272 12.69 -8.00 30.91
N MET A 273 13.42 -6.99 30.46
CA MET A 273 13.31 -6.51 29.07
C MET A 273 14.06 -7.45 28.13
N LEU A 274 13.39 -7.81 27.03
CA LEU A 274 13.95 -8.64 25.96
C LEU A 274 14.27 -7.77 24.74
N ASN A 275 15.12 -8.27 23.84
CA ASN A 275 15.60 -7.52 22.67
C ASN A 275 14.49 -7.16 21.66
N ASN A 276 13.37 -7.89 21.68
CA ASN A 276 12.18 -7.63 20.86
C ASN A 276 11.17 -6.67 21.52
N MET A 277 11.56 -6.05 22.64
CA MET A 277 10.74 -5.12 23.39
C MET A 277 11.42 -3.75 23.49
N MET A 278 10.60 -2.72 23.53
CA MET A 278 11.01 -1.36 23.88
C MET A 278 10.06 -0.79 24.93
N CYS A 279 10.48 0.25 25.64
CA CYS A 279 9.54 1.02 26.44
C CYS A 279 9.56 2.49 26.08
N ALA A 280 8.39 3.12 26.22
CA ALA A 280 8.20 4.52 25.95
C ALA A 280 7.25 5.14 26.99
N GLY A 281 7.48 6.41 27.30
CA GLY A 281 6.67 7.14 28.28
C GLY A 281 7.38 8.42 28.69
N ALA A 282 7.06 8.92 29.89
CA ALA A 282 7.74 10.05 30.51
C ALA A 282 8.52 9.60 31.77
N ASP A 283 9.69 10.18 32.00
CA ASP A 283 10.57 9.85 33.14
C ASP A 283 9.88 10.07 34.49
N ALA A 284 9.15 11.19 34.60
CA ALA A 284 8.36 11.55 35.77
C ALA A 284 7.11 10.66 35.96
N GLY A 285 6.87 9.73 35.03
CA GLY A 285 5.58 9.08 34.85
C GLY A 285 4.57 10.04 34.25
N GLY A 286 3.31 9.67 34.35
CA GLY A 286 2.22 10.51 33.94
C GLY A 286 1.88 10.49 32.46
N MET A 287 2.56 9.72 31.62
CA MET A 287 2.23 9.51 30.19
C MET A 287 2.47 8.04 29.86
N ASP A 288 1.41 7.30 29.51
CA ASP A 288 1.47 5.87 29.30
C ASP A 288 0.25 5.33 28.55
N ALA A 289 0.39 4.16 27.92
CA ALA A 289 -0.75 3.34 27.50
C ALA A 289 -1.39 2.69 28.74
N CYS A 290 -2.69 2.41 28.71
CA CYS A 290 -3.37 1.85 29.86
C CYS A 290 -4.32 0.69 29.52
N GLN A 291 -5.09 0.23 30.52
CA GLN A 291 -5.94 -0.95 30.36
C GLN A 291 -6.96 -0.76 29.25
N GLY A 292 -6.90 -1.59 28.21
CA GLY A 292 -7.76 -1.50 27.02
C GLY A 292 -7.06 -0.96 25.78
N ASP A 293 -5.87 -0.37 25.91
CA ASP A 293 -5.03 0.02 24.76
C ASP A 293 -4.17 -1.13 24.23
N SER A 294 -4.18 -2.28 24.93
CA SER A 294 -3.52 -3.53 24.54
C SER A 294 -3.68 -3.84 23.06
N GLY A 295 -2.56 -4.07 22.36
CA GLY A 295 -2.54 -4.32 20.92
C GLY A 295 -2.70 -3.09 20.03
N GLY A 296 -2.99 -1.92 20.59
CA GLY A 296 -3.05 -0.64 19.88
C GLY A 296 -1.68 -0.16 19.38
N PRO A 297 -1.66 0.81 18.45
CA PRO A 297 -0.45 1.27 17.79
C PRO A 297 0.41 2.18 18.68
N LEU A 298 1.73 2.02 18.56
CA LEU A 298 2.71 3.08 18.81
C LEU A 298 3.21 3.59 17.46
N SER A 299 2.82 4.81 17.11
CA SER A 299 3.09 5.44 15.82
C SER A 299 4.06 6.60 15.95
N CYS A 300 5.11 6.64 15.12
CA CYS A 300 6.15 7.67 15.18
C CYS A 300 6.17 8.48 13.89
N PHE A 301 6.27 9.80 13.99
CA PHE A 301 6.27 10.69 12.83
C PHE A 301 7.66 10.77 12.21
N THR A 302 7.79 10.39 10.93
CA THR A 302 9.07 10.36 10.22
C THR A 302 9.30 11.61 9.36
N GLY A 303 8.74 12.77 9.77
CA GLY A 303 8.85 14.04 9.04
C GLY A 303 7.82 14.25 7.93
N LYS A 304 7.30 13.17 7.32
CA LYS A 304 6.24 13.23 6.28
C LYS A 304 4.95 12.52 6.68
N ARG A 305 5.07 11.38 7.36
CA ARG A 305 3.96 10.49 7.73
C ARG A 305 4.29 9.76 9.03
N TYR A 306 3.27 9.22 9.70
CA TYR A 306 3.42 8.31 10.81
C TYR A 306 3.73 6.90 10.31
N LYS A 307 4.64 6.22 11.00
CA LYS A 307 4.92 4.80 10.80
C LYS A 307 4.71 4.04 12.11
N LEU A 308 4.18 2.83 12.00
CA LEU A 308 3.96 1.93 13.11
C LEU A 308 5.30 1.34 13.56
N ALA A 309 5.69 1.64 14.79
CA ALA A 309 6.94 1.16 15.36
C ALA A 309 6.72 0.08 16.42
N GLY A 310 5.57 0.11 17.11
CA GLY A 310 5.26 -0.82 18.18
C GLY A 310 3.78 -1.17 18.28
N VAL A 311 3.50 -2.26 19.00
CA VAL A 311 2.16 -2.58 19.53
C VAL A 311 2.20 -2.62 21.05
N VAL A 312 1.19 -2.04 21.70
CA VAL A 312 1.06 -2.03 23.17
C VAL A 312 0.99 -3.47 23.68
N SER A 313 1.93 -3.86 24.56
CA SER A 313 2.04 -5.24 25.04
C SER A 313 1.75 -5.36 26.53
N TRP A 314 2.56 -4.75 27.39
CA TRP A 314 2.40 -4.86 28.84
C TRP A 314 2.97 -3.64 29.59
N GLY A 315 2.71 -3.56 30.88
CA GLY A 315 3.19 -2.49 31.76
C GLY A 315 2.94 -2.82 33.22
N VAL A 316 3.46 -2.00 34.14
CA VAL A 316 3.20 -2.13 35.59
C VAL A 316 2.46 -0.89 36.07
N GLY A 317 1.14 -1.03 36.20
CA GLY A 317 0.26 0.13 36.35
C GLY A 317 0.17 0.94 35.06
N CYS A 318 -0.34 2.16 35.16
CA CYS A 318 -0.34 3.12 34.05
C CYS A 318 0.20 4.46 34.53
N GLY A 319 1.18 5.02 33.83
CA GLY A 319 1.69 6.37 34.11
C GLY A 319 2.43 6.48 35.44
N ARG A 320 2.98 5.37 35.95
CA ARG A 320 3.83 5.39 37.16
C ARG A 320 5.25 5.81 36.79
N ALA A 321 5.88 6.63 37.64
CA ALA A 321 7.27 7.02 37.46
C ALA A 321 8.17 5.78 37.39
N GLN A 322 9.15 5.79 36.47
CA GLN A 322 10.09 4.68 36.25
C GLN A 322 9.40 3.33 35.91
N LYS A 323 8.18 3.37 35.37
CA LYS A 323 7.43 2.20 34.87
C LYS A 323 6.75 2.54 33.53
N PRO A 324 7.52 2.88 32.50
CA PRO A 324 6.98 3.22 31.17
C PRO A 324 6.33 2.00 30.51
N GLY A 325 5.30 2.19 29.70
CA GLY A 325 4.66 1.14 28.93
C GLY A 325 5.65 0.37 28.04
N VAL A 326 5.42 -0.93 27.88
CA VAL A 326 6.26 -1.83 27.09
C VAL A 326 5.53 -2.25 25.82
N TYR A 327 6.25 -2.15 24.71
CA TYR A 327 5.77 -2.37 23.36
C TYR A 327 6.59 -3.46 22.68
N THR A 328 5.94 -4.28 21.87
CA THR A 328 6.61 -5.21 20.97
C THR A 328 7.17 -4.41 19.79
N VAL A 329 8.47 -4.54 19.48
CA VAL A 329 9.13 -3.80 18.38
C VAL A 329 8.74 -4.42 17.04
N ILE A 330 7.91 -3.74 16.24
CA ILE A 330 7.33 -4.31 15.00
C ILE A 330 8.39 -4.61 13.94
N TYR A 331 9.44 -3.80 13.85
CA TYR A 331 10.53 -3.98 12.88
C TYR A 331 11.11 -5.40 12.92
N HIS A 332 11.32 -5.96 14.12
CA HIS A 332 11.85 -7.31 14.32
C HIS A 332 10.93 -8.43 13.83
N TYR A 333 9.65 -8.12 13.60
CA TYR A 333 8.65 -9.09 13.12
C TYR A 333 8.25 -8.86 11.67
N LYS A 334 8.84 -7.89 10.95
CA LYS A 334 8.47 -7.57 9.57
C LYS A 334 8.41 -8.81 8.68
N GLN A 335 9.45 -9.64 8.74
CA GLN A 335 9.52 -10.87 7.96
C GLN A 335 8.41 -11.88 8.30
N TRP A 336 8.07 -12.00 9.59
CA TRP A 336 6.97 -12.85 10.07
C TRP A 336 5.61 -12.31 9.62
N ILE A 337 5.42 -10.99 9.69
CA ILE A 337 4.20 -10.30 9.25
C ILE A 337 3.98 -10.57 7.76
N GLU A 338 4.97 -10.28 6.93
CA GLU A 338 4.94 -10.52 5.48
C GLU A 338 4.62 -11.99 5.18
N SER A 339 5.31 -12.93 5.81
CA SER A 339 5.07 -14.37 5.58
C SER A 339 3.64 -14.82 5.95
N SER A 340 3.09 -14.26 7.02
CA SER A 340 1.75 -14.61 7.52
C SER A 340 0.65 -14.03 6.64
N ILE A 341 0.87 -12.83 6.10
CA ILE A 341 -0.05 -12.15 5.17
C ILE A 341 -0.12 -12.89 3.84
N HIS A 342 1.02 -13.35 3.32
CA HIS A 342 1.11 -14.02 2.02
C HIS A 342 0.88 -15.55 2.06
N GLY A 343 0.65 -16.13 3.24
CA GLY A 343 0.19 -17.51 3.39
C GLY A 343 1.24 -18.59 3.11
N GLN A 344 2.54 -18.28 3.17
CA GLN A 344 3.62 -19.25 2.99
C GLN A 344 4.29 -19.56 4.33
N PRO A 345 4.14 -20.76 4.91
CA PRO A 345 5.00 -21.19 5.99
C PRO A 345 6.45 -21.26 5.48
N PHE A 346 7.39 -20.76 6.29
CA PHE A 346 8.82 -20.97 6.09
C PHE A 346 9.10 -22.47 6.16
N SER A 347 9.24 -23.10 4.99
CA SER A 347 9.96 -24.34 4.85
C SER A 347 11.31 -24.01 4.21
N GLU A 348 12.36 -24.04 5.03
CA GLU A 348 13.69 -24.37 4.53
C GLU A 348 13.62 -25.81 4.02
N SER A 349 13.23 -25.96 2.77
CA SER A 349 13.47 -27.17 2.02
C SER A 349 13.87 -26.73 0.61
N PRO A 350 14.95 -27.29 0.04
CA PRO A 350 15.36 -26.99 -1.32
C PRO A 350 14.28 -27.55 -2.26
N GLY A 351 13.29 -26.72 -2.55
CA GLY A 351 12.22 -27.01 -3.48
C GLY A 351 12.75 -26.95 -4.90
N THR A 352 13.18 -28.11 -5.38
CA THR A 352 12.90 -28.64 -6.73
C THR A 352 12.92 -27.61 -7.86
N ASP A 353 14.05 -27.57 -8.57
CA ASP A 353 14.14 -27.55 -10.03
C ASP A 353 12.92 -26.98 -10.77
N SER A 354 12.62 -25.69 -10.58
CA SER A 354 11.78 -24.92 -11.52
C SER A 354 12.69 -24.26 -12.56
N THR A 355 13.56 -25.05 -13.19
CA THR A 355 14.26 -24.63 -14.41
C THR A 355 13.22 -24.55 -15.54
N GLY A 356 12.52 -23.43 -15.67
CA GLY A 356 11.67 -23.23 -16.85
C GLY A 356 10.59 -22.16 -16.81
N GLN A 357 10.31 -21.51 -15.67
CA GLN A 357 9.29 -20.45 -15.62
C GLN A 357 9.90 -19.15 -15.10
N CYS A 358 10.10 -18.20 -16.01
CA CYS A 358 10.53 -16.82 -15.77
C CYS A 358 9.65 -15.87 -16.61
N GLY A 359 9.68 -14.56 -16.34
CA GLY A 359 9.11 -13.55 -17.26
C GLY A 359 7.58 -13.52 -17.35
N GLN A 360 6.86 -14.19 -16.44
CA GLN A 360 5.39 -14.16 -16.40
C GLN A 360 4.90 -12.94 -15.62
N ALA A 361 4.56 -11.86 -16.30
CA ALA A 361 3.89 -10.71 -15.68
C ALA A 361 2.38 -10.98 -15.51
N LYS A 362 1.80 -10.55 -14.39
CA LYS A 362 0.34 -10.48 -14.23
C LYS A 362 -0.12 -9.04 -14.48
N MET A 363 -0.57 -8.77 -15.69
CA MET A 363 -0.99 -7.43 -16.12
C MET A 363 -2.51 -7.20 -16.14
N ASP A 364 -3.35 -8.16 -15.75
CA ASP A 364 -4.81 -7.98 -15.77
C ASP A 364 -5.30 -7.41 -14.42
N PRO A 365 -5.94 -6.22 -14.34
CA PRO A 365 -6.64 -5.44 -15.38
C PRO A 365 -5.88 -4.22 -15.95
N CYS A 366 -4.59 -4.10 -15.69
CA CYS A 366 -3.82 -2.91 -16.01
C CYS A 366 -3.20 -2.98 -17.40
N GLN A 367 -3.87 -2.32 -18.34
CA GLN A 367 -3.37 -2.21 -19.70
C GLN A 367 -2.08 -1.37 -19.72
N LEU A 368 -1.10 -1.85 -20.51
CA LEU A 368 0.05 -1.04 -20.88
C LEU A 368 -0.42 0.29 -21.51
N PRO A 369 0.37 1.39 -21.38
CA PRO A 369 0.06 2.64 -22.06
C PRO A 369 -0.28 2.42 -23.54
N ALA A 370 -1.37 3.01 -24.03
CA ALA A 370 -1.84 2.75 -25.39
C ALA A 370 -0.81 3.17 -26.46
N GLY A 371 -0.07 4.26 -26.22
CA GLY A 371 0.97 4.78 -27.12
C GLY A 371 2.41 4.54 -26.64
N LEU A 372 3.37 5.01 -27.42
CA LEU A 372 4.77 5.16 -27.01
C LEU A 372 4.94 6.42 -26.17
N ALA A 373 5.90 6.40 -25.24
CA ALA A 373 6.30 7.57 -24.48
C ALA A 373 6.99 8.58 -25.40
N GLN A 374 6.82 9.88 -25.12
CA GLN A 374 7.41 10.94 -25.95
C GLN A 374 7.93 12.08 -25.08
N VAL A 375 9.05 12.70 -25.48
CA VAL A 375 9.56 13.89 -24.81
C VAL A 375 8.87 15.12 -25.38
N VAL A 376 8.21 15.89 -24.52
CA VAL A 376 7.45 17.11 -24.88
C VAL A 376 8.07 18.32 -24.18
N SER A 377 8.18 19.45 -24.89
CA SER A 377 8.59 20.71 -24.29
C SER A 377 7.44 21.33 -23.49
N SER A 378 7.70 21.75 -22.26
CA SER A 378 6.77 22.52 -21.43
C SER A 378 7.07 24.03 -21.52
N GLU A 379 6.10 24.86 -21.14
CA GLU A 379 6.26 26.31 -21.05
C GLU A 379 7.38 26.64 -20.04
N GLY A 380 8.44 27.31 -20.50
CA GLY A 380 9.63 27.62 -19.69
C GLY A 380 10.91 26.85 -20.05
N GLY A 381 10.90 26.02 -21.11
CA GLY A 381 12.10 25.35 -21.60
C GLY A 381 12.49 24.08 -20.83
N THR A 382 11.58 23.56 -20.00
CA THR A 382 11.71 22.26 -19.33
C THR A 382 11.10 21.15 -20.18
N PHE A 383 11.72 19.98 -20.20
CA PHE A 383 11.23 18.81 -20.96
C PHE A 383 10.50 17.82 -20.06
N LYS A 384 9.34 17.33 -20.48
CA LYS A 384 8.56 16.28 -19.79
C LYS A 384 8.49 15.02 -20.65
N VAL A 385 8.30 13.85 -20.02
CA VAL A 385 7.89 12.64 -20.75
C VAL A 385 6.38 12.51 -20.65
N ASP A 386 5.71 12.50 -21.80
CA ASP A 386 4.29 12.24 -21.92
C ASP A 386 4.02 10.74 -22.10
N ASN A 387 2.80 10.30 -21.79
CA ASN A 387 2.34 8.93 -21.92
C ASN A 387 3.14 7.92 -21.05
N VAL A 388 3.47 8.37 -19.83
CA VAL A 388 3.95 7.54 -18.71
C VAL A 388 2.76 7.24 -17.81
N SER A 389 2.60 5.99 -17.39
CA SER A 389 1.52 5.58 -16.50
C SER A 389 2.08 4.99 -15.21
N GLU A 390 1.31 5.09 -14.14
CA GLU A 390 1.56 4.28 -12.94
C GLU A 390 1.59 2.80 -13.33
N ALA A 391 2.59 2.06 -12.85
CA ALA A 391 2.56 0.61 -12.96
C ALA A 391 1.46 0.06 -12.05
N CYS A 392 0.94 -1.13 -12.31
CA CYS A 392 0.04 -1.73 -11.34
C CYS A 392 0.77 -2.49 -10.26
N PRO A 393 0.23 -2.52 -9.02
CA PRO A 393 0.79 -3.34 -7.97
C PRO A 393 0.99 -4.78 -8.45
N ASN A 394 2.20 -5.31 -8.25
CA ASN A 394 2.61 -6.68 -8.62
C ASN A 394 2.69 -6.99 -10.13
N SER A 395 2.52 -5.99 -11.00
CA SER A 395 2.62 -6.19 -12.46
C SER A 395 4.06 -6.44 -12.95
N TRP A 396 5.06 -5.98 -12.19
CA TRP A 396 6.49 -6.13 -12.49
C TRP A 396 7.23 -6.84 -11.35
N PRO A 397 7.00 -8.14 -11.15
CA PRO A 397 7.43 -8.87 -9.94
C PRO A 397 8.95 -9.09 -9.83
N TRP A 398 9.71 -8.76 -10.87
CA TRP A 398 11.17 -8.81 -10.89
C TRP A 398 11.82 -7.45 -10.61
N GLN A 399 11.05 -6.36 -10.61
CA GLN A 399 11.56 -5.04 -10.31
C GLN A 399 11.99 -4.98 -8.84
N VAL A 400 13.22 -4.53 -8.59
CA VAL A 400 13.72 -4.35 -7.21
C VAL A 400 14.30 -2.96 -7.00
N SER A 401 14.12 -2.45 -5.80
CA SER A 401 14.68 -1.17 -5.35
C SER A 401 15.92 -1.45 -4.51
N LEU A 402 17.05 -0.88 -4.91
CA LEU A 402 18.28 -0.87 -4.12
C LEU A 402 18.22 0.34 -3.18
N GLN A 403 18.35 0.08 -1.88
CA GLN A 403 18.21 1.10 -0.85
C GLN A 403 19.40 1.12 0.10
N SER A 404 19.79 2.33 0.48
CA SER A 404 20.76 2.59 1.53
C SER A 404 20.11 3.55 2.52
N HIS A 405 20.14 3.22 3.81
CA HIS A 405 19.48 4.03 4.85
C HIS A 405 17.99 4.33 4.55
N ASP A 406 17.23 3.32 4.12
CA ASP A 406 15.82 3.44 3.70
C ASP A 406 15.56 4.41 2.53
N MET A 407 16.60 4.81 1.79
CA MET A 407 16.48 5.64 0.61
C MET A 407 16.83 4.85 -0.64
N HIS A 408 15.89 4.83 -1.58
CA HIS A 408 16.12 4.30 -2.92
C HIS A 408 17.12 5.16 -3.69
N TYR A 409 18.13 4.51 -4.26
CA TYR A 409 19.17 5.18 -5.05
C TYR A 409 19.34 4.58 -6.46
N CYS A 410 18.93 3.33 -6.67
CA CYS A 410 18.93 2.67 -7.96
C CYS A 410 17.89 1.55 -8.03
N SER A 411 17.47 1.25 -9.24
CA SER A 411 16.77 0.03 -9.61
C SER A 411 17.72 -1.13 -9.89
N GLY A 412 17.18 -2.33 -9.68
CA GLY A 412 17.77 -3.59 -10.11
C GLY A 412 16.68 -4.57 -10.56
N ILE A 413 17.09 -5.73 -11.04
CA ILE A 413 16.18 -6.75 -11.57
C ILE A 413 16.50 -8.13 -11.03
N LEU A 414 15.50 -8.78 -10.45
CA LEU A 414 15.56 -10.17 -10.04
C LEU A 414 15.57 -11.08 -11.28
N ILE A 415 16.68 -11.78 -11.49
CA ILE A 415 16.87 -12.72 -12.61
C ILE A 415 16.94 -14.17 -12.14
N HIS A 416 17.13 -14.37 -10.82
CA HIS A 416 17.23 -15.67 -10.17
C HIS A 416 16.83 -15.50 -8.69
N PRO A 417 16.30 -16.51 -7.99
CA PRO A 417 15.92 -16.39 -6.57
C PRO A 417 17.03 -15.85 -5.66
N ARG A 418 18.30 -15.97 -6.03
CA ARG A 418 19.44 -15.42 -5.27
C ARG A 418 20.19 -14.27 -5.91
N TRP A 419 19.83 -13.86 -7.13
CA TRP A 419 20.60 -12.87 -7.87
C TRP A 419 19.75 -11.76 -8.45
N VAL A 420 20.21 -10.54 -8.18
CA VAL A 420 19.72 -9.31 -8.78
C VAL A 420 20.80 -8.77 -9.71
N LEU A 421 20.40 -8.38 -10.91
CA LEU A 421 21.23 -7.66 -11.86
C LEU A 421 20.99 -6.15 -11.70
N ALA A 422 22.06 -5.38 -11.60
CA ALA A 422 21.99 -3.92 -11.50
C ALA A 422 23.16 -3.27 -12.24
N PRO A 423 23.08 -1.97 -12.63
CA PRO A 423 24.23 -1.27 -13.17
C PRO A 423 25.38 -1.18 -12.17
N ARG A 424 26.62 -1.20 -12.67
CA ARG A 424 27.80 -1.05 -11.82
C ARG A 424 27.92 0.36 -11.25
N HIS A 425 27.51 1.39 -12.00
CA HIS A 425 27.55 2.78 -11.54
C HIS A 425 26.65 3.06 -10.32
N CYS A 426 25.72 2.16 -9.99
CA CYS A 426 24.92 2.23 -8.77
C CYS A 426 25.73 1.95 -7.49
N LEU A 427 26.92 1.31 -7.62
CA LEU A 427 27.84 1.07 -6.51
C LEU A 427 27.21 0.36 -5.29
N ALA A 428 26.29 -0.58 -5.54
CA ALA A 428 25.70 -1.39 -4.47
C ALA A 428 26.79 -2.14 -3.68
N MET A 429 26.62 -2.22 -2.36
CA MET A 429 27.62 -2.79 -1.45
C MET A 429 26.97 -3.63 -0.35
N ALA A 430 27.78 -4.44 0.34
CA ALA A 430 27.32 -5.18 1.51
C ALA A 430 26.84 -4.21 2.60
N GLY A 431 25.63 -4.45 3.13
CA GLY A 431 24.95 -3.54 4.05
C GLY A 431 23.79 -2.77 3.41
N ASP A 432 23.74 -2.65 2.08
CA ASP A 432 22.56 -2.15 1.38
C ASP A 432 21.41 -3.16 1.46
N VAL A 433 20.19 -2.69 1.21
CA VAL A 433 18.97 -3.49 1.23
C VAL A 433 18.38 -3.58 -0.17
N VAL A 434 18.06 -4.80 -0.60
CA VAL A 434 17.24 -5.06 -1.79
C VAL A 434 15.80 -5.20 -1.36
N VAL A 435 14.93 -4.36 -1.91
CA VAL A 435 13.48 -4.37 -1.69
C VAL A 435 12.80 -4.99 -2.90
N LEU A 436 12.12 -6.12 -2.69
CA LEU A 436 11.48 -6.93 -3.73
C LEU A 436 9.96 -6.86 -3.65
N GLY A 437 9.30 -6.85 -4.80
CA GLY A 437 7.83 -6.82 -4.88
C GLY A 437 7.24 -5.55 -4.27
N ALA A 438 7.95 -4.43 -4.36
CA ALA A 438 7.41 -3.13 -3.98
C ALA A 438 6.76 -2.48 -5.21
N HIS A 439 5.61 -1.85 -4.99
CA HIS A 439 4.99 -0.95 -5.94
C HIS A 439 5.23 0.50 -5.52
N ASP A 440 4.85 0.81 -4.28
CA ASP A 440 5.17 2.06 -3.60
C ASP A 440 6.26 1.81 -2.54
N LEU A 441 7.39 2.52 -2.66
CA LEU A 441 8.55 2.40 -1.78
C LEU A 441 8.29 2.87 -0.34
N ASN A 442 7.18 3.57 -0.09
CA ASN A 442 6.76 3.92 1.25
C ASN A 442 6.04 2.80 2.00
N PHE A 443 5.70 1.70 1.32
CA PHE A 443 4.82 0.64 1.82
C PHE A 443 5.54 -0.70 2.04
N MET A 444 4.79 -1.68 2.58
CA MET A 444 5.32 -3.03 2.75
C MET A 444 5.65 -3.63 1.38
N SER A 445 6.92 -3.96 1.21
CA SER A 445 7.43 -4.80 0.13
C SER A 445 6.98 -6.24 0.29
N GLY A 446 6.94 -7.01 -0.80
CA GLY A 446 6.76 -8.47 -0.70
C GLY A 446 7.90 -9.15 0.08
N GLN A 447 9.12 -8.59 0.01
CA GLN A 447 10.28 -9.04 0.79
C GLN A 447 11.38 -7.96 0.81
N THR A 448 12.19 -7.97 1.87
CA THR A 448 13.51 -7.31 1.87
C THR A 448 14.62 -8.34 2.08
N ALA A 449 15.77 -8.11 1.48
CA ALA A 449 16.96 -8.94 1.65
C ALA A 449 18.20 -8.04 1.68
N ALA A 450 19.09 -8.25 2.66
CA ALA A 450 20.36 -7.55 2.68
C ALA A 450 21.26 -8.03 1.51
N VAL A 451 22.08 -7.12 0.98
CA VAL A 451 23.13 -7.44 0.02
C VAL A 451 24.23 -8.23 0.73
N GLU A 452 24.44 -9.48 0.32
CA GLU A 452 25.48 -10.36 0.86
C GLU A 452 26.84 -10.08 0.21
N SER A 453 26.86 -10.03 -1.12
CA SER A 453 28.06 -9.75 -1.90
C SER A 453 27.70 -9.20 -3.28
N VAL A 454 28.65 -8.50 -3.91
CA VAL A 454 28.49 -7.91 -5.24
C VAL A 454 29.65 -8.32 -6.13
N GLN A 455 29.33 -8.85 -7.31
CA GLN A 455 30.29 -9.21 -8.35
C GLN A 455 30.09 -8.28 -9.55
N SER A 456 31.06 -7.42 -9.83
CA SER A 456 30.97 -6.44 -10.92
C SER A 456 31.91 -6.78 -12.06
N LEU A 457 31.51 -6.47 -13.29
CA LEU A 457 32.43 -6.54 -14.43
C LEU A 457 33.62 -5.59 -14.23
N ALA A 458 34.77 -5.95 -14.82
CA ALA A 458 35.96 -5.13 -14.79
C ALA A 458 35.70 -3.77 -15.45
N TYR A 459 36.06 -2.70 -14.75
CA TYR A 459 35.84 -1.33 -15.22
C TYR A 459 36.83 -0.99 -16.33
N THR A 460 36.31 -0.57 -17.47
CA THR A 460 37.10 0.05 -18.54
C THR A 460 36.95 1.56 -18.46
N SER A 461 38.06 2.30 -18.38
CA SER A 461 38.06 3.78 -18.35
C SER A 461 37.67 4.44 -19.68
N SER A 462 37.26 3.66 -20.69
CA SER A 462 36.81 4.16 -21.99
C SER A 462 35.36 4.64 -21.92
N PHE A 463 35.08 5.77 -22.58
CA PHE A 463 33.72 6.23 -22.86
C PHE A 463 33.35 5.92 -24.32
N PRO A 464 32.16 5.38 -24.60
CA PRO A 464 31.11 4.98 -23.65
C PRO A 464 31.51 3.77 -22.79
N PRO A 465 30.98 3.63 -21.56
CA PRO A 465 31.26 2.46 -20.73
C PRO A 465 30.72 1.20 -21.41
N VAL A 466 31.59 0.19 -21.55
CA VAL A 466 31.28 -1.09 -22.21
C VAL A 466 31.16 -2.23 -21.21
N SER A 467 31.05 -1.96 -19.91
CA SER A 467 30.98 -2.99 -18.86
C SER A 467 30.28 -2.49 -17.59
N ASP A 468 29.05 -1.98 -17.74
CA ASP A 468 28.27 -1.42 -16.64
C ASP A 468 27.21 -2.39 -16.08
N LEU A 469 27.67 -3.53 -15.55
CA LEU A 469 26.83 -4.52 -14.87
C LEU A 469 27.46 -5.05 -13.59
N SER A 470 26.61 -5.32 -12.61
CA SER A 470 26.92 -6.00 -11.36
C SER A 470 25.85 -7.05 -11.02
N MET A 471 26.31 -8.17 -10.49
CA MET A 471 25.51 -9.25 -9.91
C MET A 471 25.50 -9.10 -8.40
N ILE A 472 24.32 -8.88 -7.83
CA ILE A 472 24.09 -8.70 -6.40
C ILE A 472 23.52 -10.00 -5.83
N ARG A 473 24.23 -10.61 -4.87
CA ARG A 473 23.78 -11.82 -4.17
C ARG A 473 22.93 -11.43 -2.97
N LEU A 474 21.73 -11.99 -2.88
CA LEU A 474 20.84 -11.79 -1.74
C LEU A 474 21.26 -12.68 -0.58
N SER A 475 21.34 -12.11 0.63
CA SER A 475 21.61 -12.83 1.88
C SER A 475 20.59 -13.93 2.19
N VAL A 476 19.35 -13.72 1.76
CA VAL A 476 18.28 -14.70 1.80
C VAL A 476 17.66 -14.80 0.41
N PRO A 477 17.35 -16.02 -0.11
CA PRO A 477 16.67 -16.16 -1.38
C PRO A 477 15.33 -15.41 -1.42
N ALA A 478 15.01 -14.85 -2.58
CA ALA A 478 13.73 -14.27 -2.91
C ALA A 478 12.62 -15.34 -2.84
N ARG A 479 11.52 -15.01 -2.17
CA ARG A 479 10.33 -15.84 -1.98
C ARG A 479 9.50 -15.77 -3.25
N ILE A 480 9.75 -16.72 -4.14
CA ILE A 480 9.07 -16.76 -5.43
C ILE A 480 7.55 -16.93 -5.23
N GLY A 481 6.78 -16.05 -5.85
CA GLY A 481 5.33 -15.99 -5.71
C GLY A 481 4.72 -14.93 -6.64
N PRO A 482 3.44 -14.60 -6.45
CA PRO A 482 2.74 -13.67 -7.35
C PRO A 482 3.30 -12.25 -7.40
N MET A 483 4.02 -11.80 -6.35
CA MET A 483 4.60 -10.44 -6.26
C MET A 483 6.10 -10.40 -6.55
N ILE A 484 6.77 -11.54 -6.43
CA ILE A 484 8.23 -11.65 -6.57
C ILE A 484 8.51 -12.84 -7.47
N PHE A 485 9.00 -12.58 -8.67
CA PHE A 485 9.22 -13.61 -9.68
C PHE A 485 10.34 -13.17 -10.61
N PRO A 486 11.30 -14.04 -10.96
CA PRO A 486 12.41 -13.65 -11.81
C PRO A 486 11.97 -13.40 -13.26
N VAL A 487 12.58 -12.41 -13.91
CA VAL A 487 12.43 -12.18 -15.35
C VAL A 487 13.32 -13.13 -16.14
N CYS A 488 12.93 -13.45 -17.37
CA CYS A 488 13.82 -14.18 -18.27
C CYS A 488 14.96 -13.29 -18.76
N ILE A 489 16.13 -13.89 -18.99
CA ILE A 489 17.26 -13.23 -19.64
C ILE A 489 17.32 -13.70 -21.09
N THR A 490 17.68 -12.81 -21.99
CA THR A 490 17.87 -13.15 -23.40
C THR A 490 19.11 -14.03 -23.63
N ASP A 491 18.97 -14.99 -24.54
CA ASP A 491 20.10 -15.78 -25.03
C ASP A 491 20.97 -14.93 -25.97
N LYS A 492 22.20 -15.41 -26.22
CA LYS A 492 23.18 -14.69 -27.06
C LYS A 492 22.70 -14.43 -28.49
N ASP A 493 21.83 -15.30 -29.01
CA ASP A 493 21.44 -15.34 -30.42
C ASP A 493 20.00 -14.85 -30.65
N ASP A 494 19.26 -14.47 -29.59
CA ASP A 494 17.87 -14.06 -29.71
C ASP A 494 17.80 -12.54 -29.99
N GLU A 495 17.53 -12.17 -31.25
CA GLU A 495 17.21 -10.80 -31.66
C GLU A 495 15.81 -10.39 -31.15
N MET A 496 15.62 -10.33 -29.82
CA MET A 496 14.40 -9.83 -29.17
C MET A 496 14.01 -8.41 -29.59
N VAL A 497 14.99 -7.67 -30.13
CA VAL A 497 14.89 -6.25 -30.40
C VAL A 497 14.83 -6.04 -31.91
N ASN A 498 13.61 -5.92 -32.44
CA ASN A 498 13.36 -5.54 -33.82
C ASN A 498 12.72 -4.14 -33.86
N GLU A 499 13.32 -3.22 -34.60
CA GLU A 499 12.92 -1.81 -34.72
C GLU A 499 11.48 -1.63 -35.25
N ASP A 500 10.97 -2.60 -36.02
CA ASP A 500 9.67 -2.51 -36.70
C ASP A 500 8.54 -3.23 -35.95
N THR A 501 8.86 -4.18 -35.07
CA THR A 501 7.86 -5.08 -34.46
C THR A 501 7.93 -5.16 -32.94
N SER A 502 9.07 -4.85 -32.31
CA SER A 502 9.23 -4.96 -30.86
C SER A 502 8.83 -3.65 -30.16
N SER A 503 7.79 -3.70 -29.33
CA SER A 503 7.52 -2.67 -28.33
C SER A 503 8.05 -3.14 -26.99
N CYS A 504 8.94 -2.37 -26.38
CA CYS A 504 9.52 -2.70 -25.09
C CYS A 504 9.00 -1.73 -24.02
N VAL A 505 9.14 -2.14 -22.77
CA VAL A 505 8.67 -1.38 -21.61
C VAL A 505 9.84 -1.12 -20.69
N THR A 506 9.87 0.08 -20.13
CA THR A 506 10.76 0.46 -19.04
C THR A 506 9.95 0.82 -17.81
N THR A 507 10.50 0.51 -16.64
CA THR A 507 9.87 0.73 -15.32
C THR A 507 10.86 1.36 -14.36
N GLY A 508 10.39 2.10 -13.35
CA GLY A 508 11.28 2.64 -12.32
C GLY A 508 10.60 3.58 -11.34
N TRP A 509 11.29 3.86 -10.25
CA TRP A 509 10.93 4.86 -9.24
C TRP A 509 11.78 6.10 -9.46
N GLY A 510 11.25 7.32 -9.34
CA GLY A 510 12.14 8.44 -9.57
C GLY A 510 11.55 9.84 -9.47
N PRO A 511 12.26 10.76 -8.78
CA PRO A 511 11.93 12.17 -8.77
C PRO A 511 12.28 12.84 -10.11
N ARG A 512 11.40 13.73 -10.57
CA ARG A 512 11.59 14.52 -11.79
C ARG A 512 11.80 15.98 -11.42
N LYS A 513 12.85 16.60 -11.97
CA LYS A 513 12.97 18.07 -12.01
C LYS A 513 12.00 18.74 -12.99
N ALA A 514 11.07 17.99 -13.61
CA ALA A 514 10.27 18.48 -14.74
C ALA A 514 8.76 18.13 -14.72
N ILE A 515 8.20 17.55 -13.65
CA ILE A 515 6.75 17.35 -13.53
C ILE A 515 6.32 17.57 -12.07
N LEU A 516 5.25 18.34 -11.86
CA LEU A 516 4.66 18.69 -10.56
C LEU A 516 3.69 17.62 -9.99
N ASP A 517 3.25 16.63 -10.78
CA ASP A 517 2.13 15.74 -10.41
C ASP A 517 2.42 14.22 -10.41
N LEU A 518 3.68 13.78 -10.23
CA LEU A 518 4.00 12.33 -10.19
C LEU A 518 4.80 11.96 -8.93
N HIS A 519 4.31 10.97 -8.18
CA HIS A 519 4.88 10.52 -6.92
C HIS A 519 6.17 9.70 -7.15
N PRO A 520 7.34 10.13 -6.63
CA PRO A 520 8.63 9.48 -6.91
C PRO A 520 8.78 8.07 -6.32
N ASP A 521 7.96 7.76 -5.32
CA ASP A 521 7.99 6.49 -4.60
C ASP A 521 7.11 5.42 -5.24
N ILE A 522 6.24 5.80 -6.19
CA ILE A 522 5.35 4.88 -6.90
C ILE A 522 6.04 4.38 -8.18
N LEU A 523 5.94 3.08 -8.45
CA LEU A 523 6.51 2.49 -9.66
C LEU A 523 5.74 2.99 -10.88
N HIS A 524 6.45 3.50 -11.87
CA HIS A 524 5.88 3.91 -13.16
C HIS A 524 6.35 3.01 -14.28
N MET A 525 5.60 2.99 -15.38
CA MET A 525 5.95 2.29 -16.60
C MET A 525 5.72 3.14 -17.86
N ALA A 526 6.54 2.90 -18.87
CA ALA A 526 6.48 3.57 -20.16
C ALA A 526 6.82 2.62 -21.29
N ARG A 527 6.05 2.68 -22.39
CA ARG A 527 6.37 1.96 -23.63
C ARG A 527 7.36 2.77 -24.45
N VAL A 528 8.41 2.11 -24.92
CA VAL A 528 9.53 2.74 -25.63
C VAL A 528 9.87 1.95 -26.88
N LYS A 529 10.40 2.64 -27.88
CA LYS A 529 10.78 2.07 -29.16
C LYS A 529 12.30 1.83 -29.22
N PRO A 530 12.76 0.58 -29.41
CA PRO A 530 14.16 0.31 -29.73
C PRO A 530 14.56 0.91 -31.08
N LEU A 531 15.82 1.32 -31.22
CA LEU A 531 16.35 1.98 -32.41
C LEU A 531 17.48 1.17 -33.07
N SER A 532 17.66 1.34 -34.39
CA SER A 532 18.82 0.82 -35.10
C SER A 532 20.14 1.49 -34.69
N GLU A 533 21.27 0.80 -34.93
CA GLU A 533 22.60 1.36 -34.66
C GLU A 533 22.84 2.68 -35.40
N LYS A 534 22.31 2.80 -36.63
CA LYS A 534 22.36 4.03 -37.42
C LYS A 534 21.62 5.18 -36.74
N ALA A 535 20.43 4.93 -36.20
CA ALA A 535 19.68 5.92 -35.44
C ALA A 535 20.40 6.30 -34.14
N CYS A 536 20.97 5.32 -33.41
CA CYS A 536 21.77 5.59 -32.22
C CYS A 536 23.00 6.46 -32.51
N LYS A 537 23.73 6.16 -33.60
CA LYS A 537 24.92 6.93 -34.03
C LYS A 537 24.59 8.36 -34.43
N THR A 538 23.39 8.61 -34.97
CA THR A 538 22.92 9.98 -35.24
C THR A 538 22.88 10.81 -33.95
N GLY A 539 22.51 10.23 -32.82
CA GLY A 539 22.44 10.92 -31.52
C GLY A 539 23.76 10.96 -30.74
N TRP A 540 24.61 9.94 -30.88
CA TRP A 540 25.81 9.73 -30.04
C TRP A 540 27.15 9.78 -30.78
N GLY A 541 27.14 9.88 -32.11
CA GLY A 541 28.33 9.83 -32.95
C GLY A 541 28.81 8.40 -33.26
N ASP A 542 29.80 8.30 -34.14
CA ASP A 542 30.28 7.01 -34.70
C ASP A 542 31.00 6.10 -33.70
N THR A 543 31.37 6.63 -32.53
CA THR A 543 31.98 5.85 -31.43
C THR A 543 30.97 4.93 -30.73
N PHE A 544 29.67 5.10 -30.97
CA PHE A 544 28.64 4.23 -30.43
C PHE A 544 28.60 2.90 -31.19
N SER A 545 28.55 1.78 -30.47
CA SER A 545 28.43 0.44 -31.04
C SER A 545 27.41 -0.39 -30.27
N MET A 546 26.51 -1.05 -30.99
CA MET A 546 25.47 -1.89 -30.39
C MET A 546 25.96 -3.29 -29.96
N LYS A 547 27.28 -3.54 -29.95
CA LYS A 547 27.85 -4.83 -29.49
C LYS A 547 27.54 -5.12 -28.03
N SER A 548 27.79 -4.15 -27.15
CA SER A 548 27.55 -4.25 -25.70
C SER A 548 26.44 -3.32 -25.21
N LEU A 549 25.86 -2.53 -26.11
CA LEU A 549 24.86 -1.50 -25.81
C LEU A 549 23.60 -1.68 -26.67
N LEU A 550 22.51 -1.11 -26.19
CA LEU A 550 21.24 -0.92 -26.89
C LEU A 550 20.85 0.55 -26.77
N CYS A 551 20.06 1.05 -27.71
CA CYS A 551 19.42 2.35 -27.54
C CYS A 551 17.94 2.31 -27.92
N THR A 552 17.18 3.19 -27.29
CA THR A 552 15.76 3.42 -27.57
C THR A 552 15.55 4.91 -27.86
N ASP A 553 14.31 5.29 -28.19
CA ASP A 553 13.94 6.71 -28.22
C ASP A 553 14.30 7.46 -26.93
N ALA A 554 14.31 8.80 -27.03
CA ALA A 554 14.71 9.68 -25.94
C ALA A 554 13.73 9.66 -24.75
N ALA A 555 12.51 9.13 -24.91
CA ALA A 555 11.54 9.08 -23.82
C ALA A 555 11.94 8.07 -22.73
N ALA A 556 12.74 7.08 -23.08
CA ALA A 556 13.36 6.17 -22.12
C ALA A 556 14.61 6.76 -21.42
N SER A 557 14.97 8.03 -21.69
CA SER A 557 16.20 8.63 -21.18
C SER A 557 16.09 8.87 -19.67
N THR A 558 16.52 7.85 -18.94
CA THR A 558 16.56 7.75 -17.48
C THR A 558 17.60 8.65 -16.86
N SER A 559 18.65 9.07 -17.58
CA SER A 559 19.71 9.97 -17.09
C SER A 559 19.22 11.38 -16.72
N CYS A 560 17.92 11.58 -16.70
CA CYS A 560 17.28 12.83 -17.00
C CYS A 560 15.93 13.03 -16.35
N LEU A 561 15.12 11.98 -16.33
CA LEU A 561 13.75 12.02 -15.83
C LEU A 561 13.39 10.76 -15.02
N GLY A 562 14.36 9.92 -14.60
CA GLY A 562 14.02 8.68 -13.87
C GLY A 562 15.18 7.90 -13.21
N ASP A 563 14.79 6.74 -12.70
CA ASP A 563 15.56 5.76 -11.93
C ASP A 563 16.83 5.25 -12.65
N SER A 564 17.98 5.27 -11.97
CA SER A 564 19.18 4.62 -12.49
C SER A 564 19.03 3.11 -12.40
N GLY A 565 19.31 2.39 -13.49
CA GLY A 565 19.13 0.94 -13.53
C GLY A 565 17.71 0.47 -13.87
N ALA A 566 16.85 1.35 -14.38
CA ALA A 566 15.60 0.95 -15.00
C ALA A 566 15.83 -0.12 -16.08
N PRO A 567 15.02 -1.19 -16.10
CA PRO A 567 15.10 -2.24 -17.09
C PRO A 567 14.50 -1.82 -18.43
N LEU A 568 15.04 -2.38 -19.49
CA LEU A 568 14.37 -2.48 -20.78
C LEU A 568 13.89 -3.93 -20.95
N MET A 569 12.58 -4.11 -21.07
CA MET A 569 11.96 -5.42 -21.15
C MET A 569 11.12 -5.53 -22.41
N CYS A 570 11.27 -6.61 -23.16
CA CYS A 570 10.48 -6.87 -24.36
C CYS A 570 9.68 -8.15 -24.16
N GLU A 571 8.46 -8.15 -24.69
CA GLU A 571 7.54 -9.29 -24.59
C GLU A 571 7.60 -10.13 -25.88
N LYS A 572 7.62 -11.44 -25.71
CA LYS A 572 7.51 -12.43 -26.80
C LYS A 572 6.67 -13.60 -26.31
N ASN A 573 5.54 -13.85 -26.98
CA ASN A 573 4.63 -14.97 -26.72
C ASN A 573 4.11 -15.02 -25.26
N GLY A 574 3.77 -13.88 -24.68
CA GLY A 574 3.28 -13.72 -23.32
C GLY A 574 4.37 -13.75 -22.24
N VAL A 575 5.65 -13.73 -22.62
CA VAL A 575 6.80 -13.81 -21.69
C VAL A 575 7.68 -12.58 -21.86
N TYR A 576 8.02 -11.94 -20.74
CA TYR A 576 8.93 -10.80 -20.68
C TYR A 576 10.39 -11.24 -20.52
N TYR A 577 11.24 -10.64 -21.34
CA TYR A 577 12.68 -10.82 -21.33
C TYR A 577 13.39 -9.51 -20.99
N LEU A 578 14.36 -9.56 -20.10
CA LEU A 578 15.28 -8.47 -19.84
C LEU A 578 16.28 -8.37 -20.99
N VAL A 579 16.18 -7.29 -21.76
CA VAL A 579 17.10 -7.01 -22.88
C VAL A 579 18.19 -6.01 -22.50
N GLY A 580 17.90 -5.08 -21.60
CA GLY A 580 18.82 -4.02 -21.23
C GLY A 580 18.64 -3.48 -19.82
N LEU A 581 19.69 -2.89 -19.27
CA LEU A 581 19.64 -2.06 -18.06
C LEU A 581 20.18 -0.68 -18.38
N THR A 582 19.50 0.36 -17.92
CA THR A 582 19.94 1.75 -18.05
C THR A 582 21.39 1.89 -17.61
N THR A 583 22.23 2.55 -18.43
CA THR A 583 23.65 2.75 -18.09
C THR A 583 24.07 4.22 -18.10
N TRP A 584 23.86 4.94 -19.19
CA TRP A 584 24.26 6.34 -19.33
C TRP A 584 23.36 7.05 -20.33
N GLY A 585 23.40 8.38 -20.33
CA GLY A 585 22.58 9.18 -21.22
C GLY A 585 22.98 10.64 -21.24
N GLY A 586 22.09 11.49 -21.77
CA GLY A 586 22.35 12.92 -21.94
C GLY A 586 22.46 13.61 -20.58
N LYS A 587 23.43 14.52 -20.41
CA LYS A 587 23.58 15.30 -19.17
C LYS A 587 22.44 16.30 -18.96
N LYS A 588 21.75 16.69 -20.04
CA LYS A 588 20.72 17.75 -20.05
C LYS A 588 19.38 17.30 -20.61
N CYS A 589 19.21 16.00 -20.84
CA CYS A 589 17.91 15.45 -21.22
C CYS A 589 17.49 15.96 -22.58
N GLU A 590 18.49 16.04 -23.45
CA GLU A 590 18.31 16.51 -24.79
C GLU A 590 17.25 15.62 -25.47
N PRO A 591 16.12 16.18 -25.93
CA PRO A 591 14.99 15.40 -26.46
C PRO A 591 15.36 14.61 -27.73
N GLN A 592 16.50 14.94 -28.33
CA GLN A 592 17.03 14.34 -29.54
C GLN A 592 17.99 13.18 -29.26
N LYS A 593 18.38 12.95 -28.00
CA LYS A 593 19.39 11.95 -27.64
C LYS A 593 18.74 10.64 -27.19
N PRO A 594 19.00 9.53 -27.91
CA PRO A 594 18.53 8.20 -27.53
C PRO A 594 18.96 7.80 -26.11
N ALA A 595 18.09 7.09 -25.40
CA ALA A 595 18.45 6.47 -24.13
C ALA A 595 19.37 5.26 -24.37
N VAL A 596 20.34 5.02 -23.47
CA VAL A 596 21.33 3.93 -23.64
C VAL A 596 21.24 2.92 -22.52
N PHE A 597 21.20 1.65 -22.92
CA PHE A 597 21.12 0.49 -22.04
C PHE A 597 22.31 -0.43 -22.28
N THR A 598 22.84 -1.03 -21.22
CA THR A 598 23.78 -2.15 -21.32
C THR A 598 23.03 -3.37 -21.87
N ARG A 599 23.51 -3.96 -22.96
CA ARG A 599 22.89 -5.13 -23.60
C ARG A 599 23.12 -6.38 -22.75
N VAL A 600 22.07 -6.96 -22.18
CA VAL A 600 22.21 -8.10 -21.26
C VAL A 600 22.75 -9.36 -21.96
N SER A 601 22.30 -9.64 -23.18
CA SER A 601 22.76 -10.81 -23.95
C SER A 601 24.26 -10.82 -24.22
N ALA A 602 24.91 -9.64 -24.32
CA ALA A 602 26.35 -9.53 -24.49
C ALA A 602 27.14 -10.13 -23.31
N TYR A 603 26.53 -10.22 -22.12
CA TYR A 603 27.15 -10.74 -20.90
C TYR A 603 26.51 -12.03 -20.42
N HIS A 604 25.70 -12.69 -21.25
CA HIS A 604 24.97 -13.91 -20.88
C HIS A 604 25.90 -14.97 -20.24
N SER A 605 27.06 -15.26 -20.84
CA SER A 605 28.00 -16.25 -20.27
C SER A 605 28.53 -15.87 -18.89
N TRP A 606 28.77 -14.59 -18.64
CA TRP A 606 29.22 -14.11 -17.34
C TRP A 606 28.11 -14.24 -16.30
N ILE A 607 26.89 -13.82 -16.65
CA ILE A 607 25.71 -13.95 -15.78
C ILE A 607 25.46 -15.42 -15.40
N GLN A 608 25.49 -16.33 -16.38
CA GLN A 608 25.32 -17.77 -16.13
C GLN A 608 26.43 -18.34 -15.23
N THR A 609 27.66 -17.85 -15.34
CA THR A 609 28.77 -18.27 -14.48
C THR A 609 28.54 -17.84 -13.03
N CYS A 610 28.08 -16.60 -12.81
CA CYS A 610 27.71 -16.11 -11.48
C CYS A 610 26.56 -16.93 -10.87
N ILE A 611 25.54 -17.29 -11.66
CA ILE A 611 24.41 -18.11 -11.19
C ILE A 611 24.88 -19.52 -10.80
N LYS A 612 25.77 -20.14 -11.58
CA LYS A 612 26.27 -21.51 -11.31
C LYS A 612 27.19 -21.61 -10.10
N ASN A 613 27.95 -20.55 -9.81
CA ASN A 613 28.88 -20.50 -8.68
C ASN A 613 28.19 -20.08 -7.36
N ALA A 614 26.85 -20.08 -7.32
CA ALA A 614 26.04 -19.55 -6.24
C ALA A 614 25.77 -20.53 -5.11
#